data_AF-A0A7Z9WZG1-F1
#
_entry.id   AF-A0A7Z9WZG1-F1
#
_cell.length_a   1.000
_cell.length_b   1.000
_cell.length_c   1.000
_cell.angle_alpha   90.00
_cell.angle_beta   90.00
_cell.angle_gamma   90.00
#
_symmetry.space_group_name_H-M   'P 1'
#
loop_
_entity.id
_entity.type
_entity.pdbx_description
1 polymer ?
#
loop_
_entity_poly.entity_id
_entity_poly.type
_entity_poly.pdbx_seq_one_letter_code
_entity_poly.pdbx_strand_id
1 'polypeptide(L)'
;MRAVDPFYTDDVPQPAVLCYNRTRQRYVFVNRKNVTKDLSIVENYRLENYFAGESFDSQEQFWRDVLLDSSISSQALELVQNQVELEYQRLSALPPYSLEVLSGVHDFRVLVGLKYLIEFGHRMGISSQLDPVLSFPLGSSVLTLLEMVRMYESLVTGNTNLIDAESDVNRDLLTILDRIETAEGEVVYTAKIKKTELLAPVPRLALGHILENTITFGTGKYASAHTRLPVEEEGSLEDPGSLDLVIPLLGKTGTANNYTNASFFGYLPAVSTGGTGMVLDNGYAVGVYVGFDNNKAMRRNKTRITGSSGALPAWTEIVNSLLREKLYSEKLDPVDLSFYGLTLLHNELGQINLAVDKESGGTLVSPAMKVDEKNRSQASIMTFGQLYETGRFKLQRSFKPFWGGLEAFGEEDIN
;
A
#
# COMPACT_ATOMS: atom_id res chain seq x y z
N MET A 1 -19.49 56.30 5.67
CA MET A 1 -20.44 55.19 5.88
C MET A 1 -19.71 53.90 5.48
N ARG A 2 -18.99 53.28 6.42
CA ARG A 2 -18.31 52.00 6.20
C ARG A 2 -19.13 50.92 6.91
N ALA A 3 -19.51 49.89 6.15
CA ALA A 3 -20.23 48.73 6.65
C ALA A 3 -19.37 47.98 7.68
N VAL A 4 -19.97 47.70 8.83
CA VAL A 4 -19.40 46.89 9.91
C VAL A 4 -19.84 45.46 9.67
N ASP A 5 -18.87 44.55 9.63
CA ASP A 5 -19.02 43.10 9.50
C ASP A 5 -19.64 42.51 10.79
N PRO A 6 -20.75 41.74 10.74
CA PRO A 6 -21.51 41.35 11.94
C PRO A 6 -20.98 40.11 12.68
N PHE A 7 -19.72 39.69 12.46
CA PHE A 7 -19.18 38.45 13.03
C PHE A 7 -18.10 38.61 14.12
N TYR A 8 -17.84 39.81 14.62
CA TYR A 8 -17.01 39.98 15.82
C TYR A 8 -17.88 39.94 17.08
N THR A 9 -18.08 38.75 17.63
CA THR A 9 -18.48 38.61 19.04
C THR A 9 -17.25 38.84 19.92
N ASP A 10 -17.33 39.82 20.82
CA ASP A 10 -16.39 40.04 21.93
C ASP A 10 -16.36 38.81 22.86
N ASP A 11 -15.60 37.79 22.47
CA ASP A 11 -15.41 36.59 23.26
C ASP A 11 -14.10 36.76 24.06
N VAL A 12 -14.16 37.56 25.14
CA VAL A 12 -13.04 37.73 26.06
C VAL A 12 -12.62 36.34 26.55
N PRO A 13 -11.38 35.89 26.26
CA PRO A 13 -10.94 34.56 26.67
C PRO A 13 -10.96 34.48 28.19
N GLN A 14 -11.90 33.69 28.73
CA GLN A 14 -11.93 33.42 30.16
C GLN A 14 -10.68 32.61 30.54
N PRO A 15 -10.00 32.95 31.65
CA PRO A 15 -8.79 32.25 32.05
C PRO A 15 -9.09 30.78 32.32
N ALA A 16 -8.14 29.92 31.98
CA ALA A 16 -8.18 28.52 32.35
C ALA A 16 -8.14 28.37 33.88
N VAL A 17 -8.77 27.30 34.37
CA VAL A 17 -8.96 27.04 35.80
C VAL A 17 -8.49 25.64 36.15
N LEU A 18 -7.96 25.48 37.38
CA LEU A 18 -7.66 24.17 37.92
C LEU A 18 -8.95 23.51 38.40
N CYS A 19 -9.17 22.27 37.97
CA CYS A 19 -10.29 21.44 38.36
C CYS A 19 -9.79 20.09 38.90
N TYR A 20 -10.58 19.48 39.76
CA TYR A 20 -10.41 18.09 40.18
C TYR A 20 -11.43 17.22 39.44
N ASN A 21 -10.95 16.25 38.67
CA ASN A 21 -11.79 15.26 38.00
C ASN A 21 -12.11 14.13 38.99
N ARG A 22 -13.39 14.03 39.37
CA ARG A 22 -13.84 13.05 40.38
C ARG A 22 -13.78 11.61 39.87
N THR A 23 -14.01 11.41 38.59
CA THR A 23 -14.06 10.08 37.95
C THR A 23 -12.67 9.51 37.76
N ARG A 24 -11.72 10.34 37.32
CA ARG A 24 -10.32 9.94 37.05
C ARG A 24 -9.40 10.13 38.25
N GLN A 25 -9.88 10.77 39.33
CA GLN A 25 -9.12 11.10 40.53
C GLN A 25 -7.82 11.85 40.22
N ARG A 26 -7.90 12.86 39.33
CA ARG A 26 -6.74 13.66 38.91
C ARG A 26 -7.08 15.14 38.82
N TYR A 27 -6.06 15.98 39.01
CA TYR A 27 -6.15 17.41 38.78
C TYR A 27 -5.96 17.71 37.29
N VAL A 28 -6.75 18.66 36.79
CA VAL A 28 -6.79 19.04 35.38
C VAL A 28 -6.88 20.56 35.26
N PHE A 29 -6.05 21.15 34.41
CA PHE A 29 -6.13 22.55 34.03
C PHE A 29 -6.86 22.67 32.69
N VAL A 30 -8.02 23.33 32.68
CA VAL A 30 -8.90 23.40 31.51
C VAL A 30 -9.39 24.82 31.26
N ASN A 31 -9.73 25.14 30.01
CA ASN A 31 -10.46 26.38 29.73
C ASN A 31 -11.79 26.38 30.50
N ARG A 32 -12.15 27.52 31.12
CA ARG A 32 -13.37 27.63 31.93
C ARG A 32 -14.66 27.28 31.17
N LYS A 33 -14.69 27.48 29.84
CA LYS A 33 -15.81 27.06 28.98
C LYS A 33 -15.96 25.54 28.84
N ASN A 34 -14.89 24.78 29.09
CA ASN A 34 -14.83 23.33 28.93
C ASN A 34 -15.04 22.58 30.25
N VAL A 35 -15.44 23.26 31.33
CA VAL A 35 -15.71 22.63 32.63
C VAL A 35 -16.99 21.79 32.53
N THR A 36 -16.84 20.47 32.59
CA THR A 36 -17.93 19.48 32.57
C THR A 36 -18.44 19.16 33.98
N LYS A 37 -19.56 18.44 34.10
CA LYS A 37 -20.20 18.13 35.39
C LYS A 37 -19.33 17.28 36.33
N ASP A 38 -18.39 16.51 35.79
CA ASP A 38 -17.44 15.67 36.53
C ASP A 38 -16.20 16.43 37.04
N LEU A 39 -16.02 17.68 36.58
CA LEU A 39 -14.96 18.58 36.99
C LEU A 39 -15.44 19.52 38.10
N SER A 40 -14.66 19.62 39.17
CA SER A 40 -14.89 20.56 40.27
C SER A 40 -13.78 21.60 40.30
N ILE A 41 -14.12 22.87 40.17
CA ILE A 41 -13.14 23.95 40.28
C ILE A 41 -12.45 23.87 41.65
N VAL A 42 -11.13 23.95 41.65
CA VAL A 42 -10.30 23.95 42.85
C VAL A 42 -10.02 25.40 43.22
N GLU A 43 -10.56 25.82 44.36
CA GLU A 43 -10.33 27.15 44.91
C GLU A 43 -8.92 27.27 45.50
N ASN A 44 -8.29 28.45 45.36
CA ASN A 44 -6.89 28.67 45.78
C ASN A 44 -6.63 28.33 47.25
N TYR A 45 -7.54 28.67 48.15
CA TYR A 45 -7.39 28.38 49.59
C TYR A 45 -7.28 26.86 49.89
N ARG A 46 -7.83 26.00 49.03
CA ARG A 46 -7.71 24.54 49.18
C ARG A 46 -6.32 24.04 48.78
N LEU A 47 -5.73 24.64 47.76
CA LEU A 47 -4.34 24.35 47.35
C LEU A 47 -3.36 24.83 48.42
N GLU A 48 -3.55 26.04 48.94
CA GLU A 48 -2.73 26.58 50.03
C GLU A 48 -2.71 25.67 51.25
N ASN A 49 -3.89 25.17 51.67
CA ASN A 49 -3.99 24.21 52.76
C ASN A 49 -3.41 22.83 52.41
N TYR A 50 -3.54 22.37 51.16
CA TYR A 50 -2.97 21.11 50.71
C TYR A 50 -1.43 21.15 50.73
N PHE A 51 -0.85 22.29 50.38
CA PHE A 51 0.60 22.50 50.38
C PHE A 51 1.17 22.90 51.75
N ALA A 52 0.32 23.24 52.73
CA ALA A 52 0.74 23.59 54.08
C ALA A 52 1.32 22.37 54.80
N GLY A 53 2.65 22.22 54.74
CA GLY A 53 3.40 21.11 55.35
C GLY A 53 4.02 20.14 54.34
N GLU A 54 3.79 20.34 53.04
CA GLU A 54 4.45 19.57 51.97
C GLU A 54 5.84 20.12 51.66
N SER A 55 6.75 19.25 51.23
CA SER A 55 8.07 19.67 50.75
C SER A 55 7.96 20.40 49.41
N PHE A 56 8.98 21.16 49.04
CA PHE A 56 9.07 21.78 47.72
C PHE A 56 8.94 20.75 46.60
N ASP A 57 9.62 19.60 46.74
CA ASP A 57 9.58 18.50 45.76
C ASP A 57 8.16 17.92 45.59
N SER A 58 7.41 17.77 46.68
CA SER A 58 6.01 17.33 46.62
C SER A 58 5.12 18.32 45.86
N GLN A 59 5.34 19.62 46.06
CA GLN A 59 4.59 20.67 45.37
C GLN A 59 4.93 20.70 43.88
N GLU A 60 6.20 20.57 43.52
CA GLU A 60 6.65 20.48 42.13
C GLU A 60 6.06 19.25 41.43
N GLN A 61 6.09 18.09 42.09
CA GLN A 61 5.52 16.85 41.57
C GLN A 61 4.01 16.97 41.34
N PHE A 62 3.29 17.60 42.27
CA PHE A 62 1.86 17.89 42.09
C PHE A 62 1.61 18.65 40.78
N TRP A 63 2.34 19.75 40.55
CA TRP A 63 2.14 20.57 39.36
C TRP A 63 2.48 19.81 38.09
N ARG A 64 3.54 18.99 38.12
CA ARG A 64 3.96 18.08 37.04
C ARG A 64 2.88 17.07 36.65
N ASP A 65 2.11 16.59 37.62
CA ASP A 65 1.06 15.59 37.42
C ASP A 65 -0.28 16.18 36.95
N VAL A 66 -0.46 17.50 37.00
CA VAL A 66 -1.67 18.17 36.50
C VAL A 66 -1.81 17.94 35.00
N LEU A 67 -3.00 17.47 34.59
CA LEU A 67 -3.31 17.26 33.17
C LEU A 67 -3.80 18.56 32.52
N LEU A 68 -3.25 18.90 31.36
CA LEU A 68 -3.74 19.95 30.47
C LEU A 68 -4.85 19.36 29.58
N ASP A 69 -6.04 19.98 29.61
CA ASP A 69 -7.23 19.54 28.86
C ASP A 69 -7.54 18.03 28.97
N SER A 70 -7.25 17.44 30.13
CA SER A 70 -7.47 16.01 30.46
C SER A 70 -6.68 15.01 29.59
N SER A 71 -5.67 15.46 28.84
CA SER A 71 -4.95 14.62 27.87
C SER A 71 -3.47 14.43 28.20
N ILE A 72 -2.74 15.51 28.48
CA ILE A 72 -1.27 15.50 28.60
C ILE A 72 -0.89 16.13 29.93
N SER A 73 0.06 15.57 30.67
CA SER A 73 0.54 16.21 31.90
C SER A 73 1.39 17.44 31.60
N SER A 74 1.41 18.41 32.51
CA SER A 74 2.29 19.58 32.39
C SER A 74 3.77 19.17 32.25
N GLN A 75 4.21 18.12 32.96
CA GLN A 75 5.55 17.56 32.84
C GLN A 75 5.83 17.04 31.43
N ALA A 76 4.86 16.33 30.82
CA ALA A 76 5.03 15.84 29.47
C ALA A 76 5.16 16.99 28.46
N LEU A 77 4.42 18.08 28.65
CA LEU A 77 4.59 19.29 27.84
C LEU A 77 5.97 19.93 28.04
N GLU A 78 6.41 20.07 29.29
CA GLU A 78 7.73 20.62 29.63
C GLU A 78 8.86 19.79 29.00
N LEU A 79 8.79 18.45 29.08
CA LEU A 79 9.75 17.54 28.45
C LEU A 79 9.79 17.72 26.93
N VAL A 80 8.63 17.87 26.28
CA VAL A 80 8.56 18.12 24.84
C VAL A 80 9.16 19.49 24.49
N GLN A 81 8.86 20.54 25.25
CA GLN A 81 9.42 21.87 25.04
C GLN A 81 10.94 21.86 25.18
N ASN A 82 11.47 21.25 26.23
CA ASN A 82 12.91 21.11 26.45
C ASN A 82 13.59 20.32 25.33
N GLN A 83 12.97 19.24 24.86
CA GLN A 83 13.51 18.46 23.73
C GLN A 83 13.47 19.26 22.42
N VAL A 84 12.41 20.03 22.16
CA VAL A 84 12.30 20.88 20.97
C VAL A 84 13.39 21.95 20.97
N GLU A 85 13.61 22.61 22.11
CA GLU A 85 14.66 23.62 22.25
C GLU A 85 16.06 23.02 22.05
N LEU A 86 16.32 21.84 22.63
CA LEU A 86 17.58 21.12 22.45
C LEU A 86 17.83 20.77 20.98
N GLU A 87 16.84 20.21 20.28
CA GLU A 87 16.97 19.90 18.86
C GLU A 87 17.11 21.17 18.01
N TYR A 88 16.41 22.25 18.35
CA TYR A 88 16.54 23.52 17.67
C TYR A 88 17.97 24.06 17.77
N GLN A 89 18.53 24.12 18.98
CA GLN A 89 19.91 24.55 19.20
C GLN A 89 20.90 23.67 18.44
N ARG A 90 20.74 22.34 18.53
CA ARG A 90 21.59 21.37 17.81
C ARG A 90 21.56 21.59 16.30
N LEU A 91 20.37 21.68 15.70
CA LEU A 91 20.19 21.82 14.25
C LEU A 91 20.61 23.21 13.75
N SER A 92 20.39 24.27 14.55
CA SER A 92 20.78 25.65 14.19
C SER A 92 22.28 25.85 14.07
N ALA A 93 23.07 25.01 14.75
CA ALA A 93 24.53 25.03 14.69
C ALA A 93 25.11 24.34 13.43
N LEU A 94 24.28 23.59 12.69
CA LEU A 94 24.69 22.87 11.49
C LEU A 94 24.49 23.71 10.22
N PRO A 95 25.19 23.40 9.11
CA PRO A 95 24.92 24.03 7.83
C PRO A 95 23.44 23.88 7.42
N PRO A 96 22.76 24.95 6.98
CA PRO A 96 21.32 24.92 6.68
C PRO A 96 20.86 23.86 5.67
N TYR A 97 21.74 23.46 4.74
CA TYR A 97 21.46 22.48 3.69
C TYR A 97 22.16 21.12 3.93
N SER A 98 22.66 20.88 5.14
CA SER A 98 23.15 19.54 5.50
C SER A 98 22.00 18.53 5.52
N LEU A 99 22.29 17.26 5.21
CA LEU A 99 21.27 16.20 5.25
C LEU A 99 20.63 16.06 6.64
N GLU A 100 21.40 16.31 7.71
CA GLU A 100 20.91 16.29 9.08
C GLU A 100 19.78 17.32 9.30
N VAL A 101 19.97 18.56 8.82
CA VAL A 101 18.96 19.62 8.90
C VAL A 101 17.80 19.34 7.95
N LEU A 102 18.10 19.05 6.68
CA LEU A 102 17.08 18.84 5.65
C LEU A 102 16.18 17.63 5.94
N SER A 103 16.73 16.54 6.49
CA SER A 103 15.93 15.37 6.89
C SER A 103 14.90 15.70 7.99
N GLY A 104 15.14 16.75 8.80
CA GLY A 104 14.18 17.29 9.76
C GLY A 104 13.04 18.08 9.11
N VAL A 105 13.25 18.65 7.92
CA VAL A 105 12.25 19.44 7.18
C VAL A 105 11.23 18.54 6.50
N HIS A 106 9.95 18.75 6.79
CA HIS A 106 8.85 17.94 6.23
C HIS A 106 8.84 17.96 4.70
N ASP A 107 8.88 19.16 4.09
CA ASP A 107 8.79 19.32 2.63
C ASP A 107 9.96 18.66 1.89
N PHE A 108 11.16 18.69 2.48
CA PHE A 108 12.31 17.99 1.93
C PHE A 108 12.09 16.47 1.93
N ARG A 109 11.63 15.89 3.04
CA ARG A 109 11.32 14.44 3.10
C ARG A 109 10.26 14.04 2.08
N VAL A 110 9.23 14.86 1.92
CA VAL A 110 8.17 14.63 0.93
C VAL A 110 8.73 14.69 -0.49
N LEU A 111 9.52 15.71 -0.81
CA LEU A 111 10.14 15.86 -2.14
C LEU A 111 11.08 14.70 -2.46
N VAL A 112 11.93 14.28 -1.52
CA VAL A 112 12.82 13.13 -1.68
C VAL A 112 12.01 11.85 -1.92
N GLY A 113 10.94 11.64 -1.15
CA GLY A 113 10.04 10.50 -1.34
C GLY A 113 9.36 10.50 -2.72
N LEU A 114 8.90 11.66 -3.20
CA LEU A 114 8.31 11.80 -4.53
C LEU A 114 9.34 11.54 -5.63
N LYS A 115 10.55 12.09 -5.52
CA LYS A 115 11.65 11.85 -6.47
C LYS A 115 12.06 10.38 -6.51
N TYR A 116 12.08 9.71 -5.35
CA TYR A 116 12.28 8.27 -5.28
C TYR A 116 11.22 7.49 -6.06
N LEU A 117 9.94 7.81 -5.86
CA LEU A 117 8.83 7.12 -6.53
C LEU A 117 8.83 7.37 -8.05
N ILE A 118 9.19 8.57 -8.47
CA ILE A 118 9.35 8.93 -9.89
C ILE A 118 10.43 8.07 -10.53
N GLU A 119 11.64 8.05 -9.95
CA GLU A 119 12.74 7.23 -10.46
C GLU A 119 12.38 5.74 -10.43
N PHE A 120 11.70 5.28 -9.38
CA PHE A 120 11.22 3.90 -9.31
C PHE A 120 10.25 3.56 -10.46
N GLY A 121 9.34 4.47 -10.81
CA GLY A 121 8.47 4.34 -11.97
C GLY A 121 9.25 4.27 -13.29
N HIS A 122 10.26 5.12 -13.46
CA HIS A 122 11.15 5.07 -14.63
C HIS A 122 11.90 3.76 -14.74
N ARG A 123 12.40 3.22 -13.61
CA ARG A 123 13.05 1.91 -13.55
C ARG A 123 12.09 0.78 -13.92
N MET A 124 10.79 0.91 -13.64
CA MET A 124 9.74 -0.01 -14.08
C MET A 124 9.36 0.12 -15.56
N GLY A 125 10.00 1.03 -16.31
CA GLY A 125 9.75 1.22 -17.73
C GLY A 125 8.68 2.26 -18.06
N ILE A 126 8.35 3.17 -17.12
CA ILE A 126 7.54 4.36 -17.43
C ILE A 126 8.44 5.40 -18.10
N SER A 127 8.10 5.78 -19.32
CA SER A 127 8.78 6.83 -20.09
C SER A 127 8.06 8.18 -20.01
N SER A 128 6.75 8.15 -19.76
CA SER A 128 5.90 9.32 -19.58
C SER A 128 6.41 10.22 -18.44
N GLN A 129 6.17 11.53 -18.57
CA GLN A 129 6.56 12.51 -17.57
C GLN A 129 5.79 12.28 -16.25
N LEU A 130 6.53 12.25 -15.15
CA LEU A 130 6.01 12.09 -13.80
C LEU A 130 6.36 13.32 -12.94
N ASP A 131 5.33 14.06 -12.49
CA ASP A 131 5.53 15.27 -11.71
C ASP A 131 5.54 15.00 -10.19
N PRO A 132 6.43 15.65 -9.40
CA PRO A 132 6.50 15.47 -7.95
C PRO A 132 5.41 16.29 -7.24
N VAL A 133 4.15 15.87 -7.39
CA VAL A 133 2.97 16.50 -6.79
C VAL A 133 2.39 15.68 -5.66
N LEU A 134 1.72 16.31 -4.68
CA LEU A 134 1.10 15.61 -3.55
C LEU A 134 0.01 14.61 -3.97
N SER A 135 -0.60 14.80 -5.15
CA SER A 135 -1.56 13.88 -5.75
C SER A 135 -0.91 12.70 -6.48
N PHE A 136 0.42 12.55 -6.43
CA PHE A 136 1.13 11.45 -7.10
C PHE A 136 0.61 10.06 -6.66
N PRO A 137 0.44 9.76 -5.35
CA PRO A 137 -0.08 8.45 -4.93
C PRO A 137 -1.54 8.18 -5.34
N LEU A 138 -2.27 9.20 -5.80
CA LEU A 138 -3.65 9.09 -6.29
C LEU A 138 -3.73 8.78 -7.79
N GLY A 139 -2.59 8.69 -8.48
CA GLY A 139 -2.53 8.39 -9.92
C GLY A 139 -2.91 9.60 -10.78
N SER A 140 -2.37 10.78 -10.48
CA SER A 140 -2.64 12.01 -11.26
C SER A 140 -1.82 12.14 -12.55
N SER A 141 -0.89 11.21 -12.79
CA SER A 141 -0.04 11.21 -13.98
C SER A 141 -0.74 10.58 -15.19
N VAL A 142 -0.39 11.07 -16.38
CA VAL A 142 -0.89 10.54 -17.66
C VAL A 142 0.09 9.51 -18.18
N LEU A 143 -0.36 8.26 -18.29
CA LEU A 143 0.46 7.11 -18.69
C LEU A 143 -0.23 6.33 -19.80
N THR A 144 0.54 5.67 -20.65
CA THR A 144 0.00 4.76 -21.65
C THR A 144 -0.45 3.44 -21.01
N LEU A 145 -1.35 2.72 -21.68
CA LEU A 145 -1.79 1.40 -21.22
C LEU A 145 -0.61 0.42 -21.13
N LEU A 146 0.31 0.47 -22.10
CA LEU A 146 1.47 -0.41 -22.18
C LEU A 146 2.45 -0.19 -21.01
N GLU A 147 2.76 1.07 -20.69
CA GLU A 147 3.58 1.41 -19.51
C GLU A 147 2.97 0.88 -18.23
N MET A 148 1.65 1.03 -18.06
CA MET A 148 0.95 0.54 -16.87
C MET A 148 0.95 -1.00 -16.77
N VAL A 149 0.79 -1.71 -17.88
CA VAL A 149 0.88 -3.18 -17.90
C VAL A 149 2.27 -3.66 -17.51
N ARG A 150 3.33 -3.05 -18.06
CA ARG A 150 4.71 -3.40 -17.70
C ARG A 150 5.06 -3.06 -16.26
N MET A 151 4.61 -1.90 -15.78
CA MET A 151 4.78 -1.53 -14.37
C MET A 151 4.10 -2.57 -13.47
N TYR A 152 2.88 -2.99 -13.83
CA TYR A 152 2.14 -4.00 -13.07
C TYR A 152 2.83 -5.38 -13.10
N GLU A 153 3.35 -5.80 -14.25
CA GLU A 153 4.20 -6.99 -14.38
C GLU A 153 5.43 -6.89 -13.47
N SER A 154 6.09 -5.73 -13.44
CA SER A 154 7.30 -5.50 -12.65
C SER A 154 7.02 -5.55 -11.14
N LEU A 155 5.88 -5.01 -10.70
CA LEU A 155 5.45 -5.09 -9.31
C LEU A 155 5.18 -6.53 -8.86
N VAL A 156 4.55 -7.33 -9.72
CA VAL A 156 4.18 -8.72 -9.40
C VAL A 156 5.38 -9.66 -9.48
N THR A 157 6.14 -9.61 -10.58
CA THR A 157 7.26 -10.52 -10.82
C THR A 157 8.55 -10.09 -10.12
N GLY A 158 8.65 -8.81 -9.74
CA GLY A 158 9.86 -8.17 -9.21
C GLY A 158 10.93 -7.89 -10.26
N ASN A 159 10.65 -8.15 -11.54
CA ASN A 159 11.59 -8.00 -12.65
C ASN A 159 11.03 -7.07 -13.71
N THR A 160 11.92 -6.30 -14.32
CA THR A 160 11.60 -5.53 -15.51
C THR A 160 12.09 -6.29 -16.72
N ASN A 161 11.22 -6.45 -17.71
CA ASN A 161 11.51 -7.13 -18.97
C ASN A 161 11.50 -6.07 -20.08
N LEU A 162 12.65 -5.47 -20.36
CA LEU A 162 12.78 -4.40 -21.34
C LEU A 162 13.65 -4.85 -22.51
N ILE A 163 13.40 -4.31 -23.69
CA ILE A 163 14.25 -4.57 -24.85
C ILE A 163 15.59 -3.86 -24.66
N ASP A 164 16.66 -4.60 -24.91
CA ASP A 164 18.04 -4.12 -24.85
C ASP A 164 18.33 -3.21 -26.04
N ALA A 165 17.86 -1.97 -25.96
CA ALA A 165 18.14 -0.91 -26.93
C ALA A 165 18.86 0.25 -26.21
N GLU A 166 20.13 0.48 -26.58
CA GLU A 166 21.02 1.48 -25.98
C GLU A 166 20.51 2.92 -26.12
N SER A 167 19.62 3.17 -27.07
CA SER A 167 18.92 4.43 -27.24
C SER A 167 17.54 4.19 -27.84
N ASP A 168 16.69 5.20 -27.69
CA ASP A 168 15.54 5.52 -28.53
C ASP A 168 14.11 5.24 -28.08
N VAL A 169 13.34 6.27 -28.40
CA VAL A 169 11.91 6.56 -28.39
C VAL A 169 11.01 5.40 -28.89
N ASN A 170 11.60 4.32 -29.40
CA ASN A 170 10.92 3.18 -30.02
C ASN A 170 10.98 1.86 -29.23
N ARG A 171 11.49 1.83 -27.99
CA ARG A 171 11.47 0.61 -27.15
C ARG A 171 10.10 -0.07 -27.08
N ASP A 172 9.03 0.74 -27.09
CA ASP A 172 7.66 0.25 -27.05
C ASP A 172 7.24 -0.46 -28.34
N LEU A 173 7.61 0.08 -29.49
CA LEU A 173 7.33 -0.53 -30.79
C LEU A 173 8.09 -1.84 -30.98
N LEU A 174 9.30 -1.93 -30.44
CA LEU A 174 10.08 -3.17 -30.50
C LEU A 174 9.46 -4.29 -29.67
N THR A 175 8.61 -3.98 -28.68
CA THR A 175 8.00 -4.96 -27.76
C THR A 175 7.07 -5.94 -28.48
N ILE A 176 6.52 -5.58 -29.65
CA ILE A 176 5.61 -6.43 -30.42
C ILE A 176 6.31 -7.23 -31.53
N LEU A 177 7.60 -6.98 -31.78
CA LEU A 177 8.36 -7.63 -32.85
C LEU A 177 9.19 -8.77 -32.28
N ASP A 178 8.92 -10.01 -32.68
CA ASP A 178 9.75 -11.17 -32.32
C ASP A 178 11.03 -11.20 -33.17
N ARG A 179 10.87 -11.25 -34.50
CA ARG A 179 11.97 -11.29 -35.47
C ARG A 179 11.60 -10.59 -36.78
N ILE A 180 12.62 -10.09 -37.49
CA ILE A 180 12.51 -9.58 -38.86
C ILE A 180 13.45 -10.41 -39.73
N GLU A 181 12.92 -10.97 -40.82
CA GLU A 181 13.64 -11.82 -41.77
C GLU A 181 13.54 -11.25 -43.19
N THR A 182 14.61 -11.38 -43.97
CA THR A 182 14.58 -11.08 -45.42
C THR A 182 13.83 -12.17 -46.18
N ALA A 183 13.53 -11.92 -47.46
CA ALA A 183 12.91 -12.93 -48.33
C ALA A 183 13.81 -14.17 -48.52
N GLU A 184 15.12 -13.98 -48.41
CA GLU A 184 16.16 -15.01 -48.49
C GLU A 184 16.31 -15.80 -47.17
N GLY A 185 15.61 -15.40 -46.11
CA GLY A 185 15.64 -16.05 -44.79
C GLY A 185 16.74 -15.54 -43.86
N GLU A 186 17.37 -14.41 -44.16
CA GLU A 186 18.37 -13.80 -43.28
C GLU A 186 17.68 -13.04 -42.15
N VAL A 187 18.03 -13.33 -40.89
CA VAL A 187 17.47 -12.67 -39.71
C VAL A 187 18.14 -11.31 -39.51
N VAL A 188 17.39 -10.23 -39.74
CA VAL A 188 17.84 -8.84 -39.60
C VAL A 188 17.70 -8.33 -38.16
N TYR A 189 16.68 -8.82 -37.46
CA TYR A 189 16.40 -8.42 -36.09
C TYR A 189 15.81 -9.59 -35.31
N THR A 190 16.16 -9.68 -34.04
CA THR A 190 15.51 -10.55 -33.06
C THR A 190 15.44 -9.78 -31.75
N ALA A 191 14.27 -9.76 -31.11
CA ALA A 191 14.12 -9.08 -29.84
C ALA A 191 15.00 -9.73 -28.77
N LYS A 192 15.86 -8.93 -28.15
CA LYS A 192 16.65 -9.31 -26.98
C LYS A 192 16.05 -8.67 -25.74
N ILE A 193 15.39 -9.47 -24.92
CA ILE A 193 14.79 -9.02 -23.67
C ILE A 193 15.87 -9.05 -22.58
N LYS A 194 16.13 -7.89 -21.98
CA LYS A 194 16.96 -7.73 -20.80
C LYS A 194 16.08 -7.77 -19.56
N LYS A 195 16.24 -8.84 -18.79
CA LYS A 195 15.58 -9.01 -17.48
C LYS A 195 16.43 -8.36 -16.39
N THR A 196 15.87 -7.42 -15.65
CA THR A 196 16.55 -6.76 -14.51
C THR A 196 15.71 -6.91 -13.24
N GLU A 197 16.29 -7.48 -12.19
CA GLU A 197 15.65 -7.57 -10.87
C GLU A 197 15.54 -6.17 -10.25
N LEU A 198 14.33 -5.77 -9.88
CA LEU A 198 14.03 -4.45 -9.35
C LEU A 198 13.50 -4.49 -7.91
N LEU A 199 12.71 -5.52 -7.56
CA LEU A 199 12.18 -5.70 -6.21
C LEU A 199 12.74 -6.96 -5.58
N ALA A 200 13.22 -6.82 -4.34
CA ALA A 200 13.67 -7.98 -3.57
C ALA A 200 12.54 -8.99 -3.32
N PRO A 201 12.89 -10.28 -3.10
CA PRO A 201 11.91 -11.35 -2.89
C PRO A 201 10.92 -11.10 -1.72
N VAL A 202 11.40 -10.57 -0.60
CA VAL A 202 10.61 -10.32 0.63
C VAL A 202 9.47 -9.31 0.41
N PRO A 203 9.73 -8.05 0.00
CA PRO A 203 8.66 -7.09 -0.24
C PRO A 203 7.75 -7.49 -1.42
N ARG A 204 8.30 -8.17 -2.44
CA ARG A 204 7.53 -8.70 -3.57
C ARG A 204 6.46 -9.70 -3.12
N LEU A 205 6.80 -10.63 -2.24
CA LEU A 205 5.87 -11.65 -1.75
C LEU A 205 4.73 -11.01 -0.94
N ALA A 206 5.03 -10.06 -0.07
CA ALA A 206 4.00 -9.31 0.67
C ALA A 206 3.09 -8.51 -0.28
N LEU A 207 3.66 -7.85 -1.28
CA LEU A 207 2.91 -7.11 -2.31
C LEU A 207 1.99 -8.05 -3.12
N GLY A 208 2.49 -9.21 -3.52
CA GLY A 208 1.73 -10.22 -4.24
C GLY A 208 0.47 -10.63 -3.47
N HIS A 209 0.61 -10.93 -2.17
CA HIS A 209 -0.53 -11.30 -1.32
C HIS A 209 -1.53 -10.14 -1.13
N ILE A 210 -1.06 -8.88 -1.08
CA ILE A 210 -1.94 -7.71 -1.08
C ILE A 210 -2.76 -7.64 -2.37
N LEU A 211 -2.13 -7.86 -3.53
CA LEU A 211 -2.79 -7.81 -4.84
C LEU A 211 -3.73 -9.01 -5.08
N GLU A 212 -3.47 -10.17 -4.46
CA GLU A 212 -4.43 -11.27 -4.42
C GLU A 212 -5.64 -10.89 -3.56
N ASN A 213 -5.41 -10.36 -2.36
CA ASN A 213 -6.48 -9.93 -1.45
C ASN A 213 -7.40 -8.86 -2.05
N THR A 214 -6.89 -7.97 -2.91
CA THR A 214 -7.72 -6.98 -3.60
C THR A 214 -8.69 -7.61 -4.61
N ILE A 215 -8.39 -8.81 -5.11
CA ILE A 215 -9.31 -9.63 -5.89
C ILE A 215 -10.25 -10.41 -4.96
N THR A 216 -9.73 -11.17 -4.01
CA THR A 216 -10.53 -12.08 -3.17
C THR A 216 -11.49 -11.35 -2.23
N PHE A 217 -10.99 -10.31 -1.54
CA PHE A 217 -11.74 -9.59 -0.51
C PHE A 217 -12.08 -8.15 -0.90
N GLY A 218 -11.45 -7.61 -1.95
CA GLY A 218 -11.62 -6.23 -2.39
C GLY A 218 -12.56 -6.03 -3.58
N THR A 219 -12.23 -5.04 -4.41
CA THR A 219 -13.02 -4.61 -5.56
C THR A 219 -12.92 -5.54 -6.78
N GLY A 220 -11.97 -6.49 -6.77
CA GLY A 220 -11.75 -7.43 -7.87
C GLY A 220 -12.59 -8.72 -7.79
N LYS A 221 -13.51 -8.83 -6.82
CA LYS A 221 -14.33 -10.04 -6.57
C LYS A 221 -15.02 -10.60 -7.80
N TYR A 222 -15.39 -9.74 -8.74
CA TYR A 222 -15.98 -10.17 -10.00
C TYR A 222 -15.05 -11.12 -10.77
N ALA A 223 -13.75 -10.83 -10.88
CA ALA A 223 -12.80 -11.73 -11.53
C ALA A 223 -12.76 -13.09 -10.81
N SER A 224 -12.57 -13.10 -9.48
CA SER A 224 -12.54 -14.34 -8.70
C SER A 224 -13.77 -15.23 -8.89
N ALA A 225 -14.95 -14.64 -9.08
CA ALA A 225 -16.19 -15.39 -9.27
C ALA A 225 -16.40 -15.90 -10.71
N HIS A 226 -15.72 -15.32 -11.70
CA HIS A 226 -15.96 -15.57 -13.13
C HIS A 226 -14.74 -16.12 -13.88
N THR A 227 -13.58 -16.24 -13.24
CA THR A 227 -12.41 -16.93 -13.77
C THR A 227 -12.23 -18.26 -13.04
N ARG A 228 -12.73 -19.32 -13.65
CA ARG A 228 -12.65 -20.66 -13.08
C ARG A 228 -12.20 -21.69 -14.10
N LEU A 229 -11.52 -22.73 -13.63
CA LEU A 229 -11.07 -23.84 -14.44
C LEU A 229 -11.90 -25.08 -14.10
N PRO A 230 -12.71 -25.59 -15.04
CA PRO A 230 -13.29 -26.90 -14.90
C PRO A 230 -12.18 -27.94 -15.10
N VAL A 231 -11.99 -28.82 -14.12
CA VAL A 231 -11.12 -29.99 -14.24
C VAL A 231 -12.01 -31.23 -14.18
N GLU A 232 -11.88 -32.10 -15.19
CA GLU A 232 -12.55 -33.40 -15.20
C GLU A 232 -11.79 -34.36 -14.26
N GLU A 233 -12.49 -34.94 -13.29
CA GLU A 233 -11.91 -36.00 -12.46
C GLU A 233 -11.91 -37.33 -13.24
N GLU A 234 -10.74 -37.82 -13.65
CA GLU A 234 -10.61 -39.19 -14.14
C GLU A 234 -10.70 -40.18 -12.96
N GLY A 235 -11.88 -40.76 -12.70
CA GLY A 235 -11.97 -41.94 -11.82
C GLY A 235 -13.25 -42.19 -11.02
N SER A 236 -14.22 -41.27 -10.97
CA SER A 236 -15.47 -41.49 -10.22
C SER A 236 -16.59 -42.02 -11.12
N LEU A 237 -16.76 -43.35 -11.13
CA LEU A 237 -17.86 -44.04 -11.83
C LEU A 237 -19.27 -43.67 -11.33
N GLU A 238 -19.39 -42.89 -10.25
CA GLU A 238 -20.68 -42.54 -9.63
C GLU A 238 -20.99 -41.04 -9.58
N ASP A 239 -20.05 -40.16 -9.94
CA ASP A 239 -20.31 -38.71 -10.05
C ASP A 239 -19.23 -38.03 -10.91
N PRO A 240 -19.50 -37.61 -12.16
CA PRO A 240 -18.57 -36.79 -12.93
C PRO A 240 -18.62 -35.36 -12.38
N GLY A 241 -18.10 -35.17 -11.16
CA GLY A 241 -18.00 -33.89 -10.51
C GLY A 241 -16.86 -33.09 -11.12
N SER A 242 -17.16 -32.10 -11.97
CA SER A 242 -16.15 -31.15 -12.41
C SER A 242 -15.66 -30.33 -11.21
N LEU A 243 -14.38 -30.42 -10.87
CA LEU A 243 -13.79 -29.55 -9.85
C LEU A 243 -13.64 -28.14 -10.45
N ASP A 244 -14.41 -27.18 -9.93
CA ASP A 244 -14.43 -25.80 -10.42
C ASP A 244 -13.41 -24.94 -9.66
N LEU A 245 -12.18 -24.93 -10.15
CA LEU A 245 -11.04 -24.33 -9.45
C LEU A 245 -11.01 -22.81 -9.61
N VAL A 246 -11.00 -22.10 -8.47
CA VAL A 246 -10.83 -20.64 -8.42
C VAL A 246 -9.36 -20.28 -8.57
N ILE A 247 -9.05 -19.46 -9.57
CA ILE A 247 -7.67 -19.10 -9.88
C ILE A 247 -7.13 -18.04 -8.90
N PRO A 248 -5.88 -18.18 -8.39
CA PRO A 248 -5.20 -17.16 -7.60
C PRO A 248 -4.73 -16.00 -8.49
N LEU A 249 -5.64 -15.09 -8.80
CA LEU A 249 -5.34 -13.89 -9.59
C LEU A 249 -4.81 -12.77 -8.69
N LEU A 250 -4.00 -11.88 -9.26
CA LEU A 250 -3.51 -10.68 -8.59
C LEU A 250 -3.99 -9.45 -9.37
N GLY A 251 -4.64 -8.47 -8.75
CA GLY A 251 -5.27 -7.40 -9.53
C GLY A 251 -5.70 -6.18 -8.75
N LYS A 252 -5.66 -5.01 -9.41
CA LYS A 252 -6.13 -3.75 -8.85
C LYS A 252 -7.00 -2.96 -9.82
N THR A 253 -8.08 -2.42 -9.27
CA THR A 253 -8.98 -1.45 -9.92
C THR A 253 -8.42 -0.04 -9.87
N GLY A 254 -8.60 0.71 -10.96
CA GLY A 254 -8.40 2.15 -11.04
C GLY A 254 -9.70 2.86 -11.45
N THR A 255 -9.96 4.03 -10.88
CA THR A 255 -11.09 4.88 -11.28
C THR A 255 -10.67 6.33 -11.11
N ALA A 256 -10.59 7.07 -12.20
CA ALA A 256 -10.21 8.48 -12.16
C ALA A 256 -11.32 9.33 -11.53
N ASN A 257 -10.93 10.53 -11.07
CA ASN A 257 -11.89 11.51 -10.60
C ASN A 257 -12.96 11.80 -11.67
N ASN A 258 -14.18 12.09 -11.23
CA ASN A 258 -15.33 12.34 -12.11
C ASN A 258 -15.69 11.17 -13.06
N TYR A 259 -15.16 9.96 -12.83
CA TYR A 259 -15.46 8.76 -13.63
C TYR A 259 -15.13 8.93 -15.12
N THR A 260 -14.08 9.68 -15.46
CA THR A 260 -13.66 9.84 -16.86
C THR A 260 -13.01 8.56 -17.41
N ASN A 261 -12.33 7.83 -16.52
CA ASN A 261 -11.50 6.67 -16.86
C ASN A 261 -11.79 5.54 -15.86
N ALA A 262 -11.94 4.33 -16.37
CA ALA A 262 -12.03 3.09 -15.59
C ALA A 262 -10.94 2.14 -16.06
N SER A 263 -10.18 1.55 -15.12
CA SER A 263 -9.13 0.61 -15.46
C SER A 263 -9.07 -0.58 -14.50
N PHE A 264 -8.53 -1.67 -15.00
CA PHE A 264 -8.14 -2.83 -14.20
C PHE A 264 -6.83 -3.38 -14.74
N PHE A 265 -5.88 -3.56 -13.84
CA PHE A 265 -4.60 -4.20 -14.13
C PHE A 265 -4.49 -5.43 -13.27
N GLY A 266 -4.13 -6.55 -13.88
CA GLY A 266 -4.04 -7.81 -13.18
C GLY A 266 -3.01 -8.74 -13.81
N TYR A 267 -2.73 -9.80 -13.08
CA TYR A 267 -1.78 -10.83 -13.44
C TYR A 267 -2.45 -12.19 -13.34
N LEU A 268 -2.36 -12.95 -14.42
CA LEU A 268 -2.71 -14.36 -14.48
C LEU A 268 -1.42 -15.16 -14.28
N PRO A 269 -1.20 -15.81 -13.13
CA PRO A 269 -0.05 -16.69 -12.94
C PRO A 269 -0.13 -17.91 -13.87
N ALA A 270 1.01 -18.57 -14.13
CA ALA A 270 1.06 -19.79 -14.91
C ALA A 270 0.85 -21.04 -14.03
N VAL A 271 0.48 -22.15 -14.65
CA VAL A 271 0.50 -23.46 -13.99
C VAL A 271 1.95 -23.87 -13.76
N SER A 272 2.27 -24.33 -12.54
CA SER A 272 3.59 -24.88 -12.21
C SER A 272 3.91 -26.12 -13.04
N THR A 273 5.19 -26.43 -13.25
CA THR A 273 5.62 -27.58 -14.05
C THR A 273 5.07 -28.92 -13.54
N GLY A 274 4.78 -29.03 -12.25
CA GLY A 274 4.18 -30.22 -11.63
C GLY A 274 2.66 -30.23 -11.60
N GLY A 275 1.97 -29.19 -12.08
CA GLY A 275 0.50 -29.14 -12.09
C GLY A 275 -0.16 -28.96 -10.71
N THR A 276 0.63 -28.82 -9.63
CA THR A 276 0.15 -28.82 -8.24
C THR A 276 -0.26 -27.44 -7.71
N GLY A 277 -0.10 -26.40 -8.52
CA GLY A 277 -0.29 -25.02 -8.12
C GLY A 277 0.13 -24.04 -9.20
N MET A 278 0.05 -22.76 -8.86
CA MET A 278 0.34 -21.65 -9.77
C MET A 278 1.66 -20.96 -9.42
N VAL A 279 2.36 -20.42 -10.41
CA VAL A 279 3.62 -19.69 -10.23
C VAL A 279 3.60 -18.38 -10.99
N LEU A 280 4.34 -17.38 -10.50
CA LEU A 280 4.40 -16.08 -11.15
C LEU A 280 5.22 -16.11 -12.45
N ASP A 281 6.21 -16.99 -12.54
CA ASP A 281 7.04 -17.13 -13.74
C ASP A 281 6.20 -17.60 -14.94
N ASN A 282 6.45 -17.00 -16.11
CA ASN A 282 5.72 -17.28 -17.36
C ASN A 282 4.20 -17.01 -17.32
N GLY A 283 3.75 -16.20 -16.36
CA GLY A 283 2.37 -15.69 -16.33
C GLY A 283 2.11 -14.55 -17.32
N TYR A 284 0.92 -13.96 -17.25
CA TYR A 284 0.46 -12.88 -18.12
C TYR A 284 0.04 -11.66 -17.32
N ALA A 285 0.69 -10.52 -17.56
CA ALA A 285 0.17 -9.22 -17.14
C ALA A 285 -0.85 -8.72 -18.17
N VAL A 286 -2.05 -8.37 -17.70
CA VAL A 286 -3.15 -7.91 -18.55
C VAL A 286 -3.70 -6.61 -17.98
N GLY A 287 -3.88 -5.61 -18.84
CA GLY A 287 -4.46 -4.32 -18.48
C GLY A 287 -5.62 -3.97 -19.38
N VAL A 288 -6.70 -3.45 -18.80
CA VAL A 288 -7.86 -2.93 -19.52
C VAL A 288 -8.13 -1.52 -19.07
N TYR A 289 -8.36 -0.65 -20.05
CA TYR A 289 -8.77 0.75 -19.88
C TYR A 289 -10.06 1.00 -20.67
N VAL A 290 -10.99 1.74 -20.06
CA VAL A 290 -12.24 2.19 -20.68
C VAL A 290 -12.44 3.67 -20.39
N GLY A 291 -12.72 4.45 -21.42
CA GLY A 291 -12.95 5.89 -21.36
C GLY A 291 -13.44 6.43 -22.71
N PHE A 292 -13.89 7.68 -22.73
CA PHE A 292 -14.16 8.39 -23.99
C PHE A 292 -12.91 9.15 -24.45
N ASP A 293 -12.66 9.22 -25.75
CA ASP A 293 -11.50 9.93 -26.32
C ASP A 293 -11.42 11.41 -25.91
N ASN A 294 -12.59 12.04 -25.71
CA ASN A 294 -12.69 13.43 -25.27
C ASN A 294 -12.73 13.61 -23.73
N ASN A 295 -12.35 12.58 -22.96
CA ASN A 295 -12.34 12.56 -21.49
C ASN A 295 -13.69 12.93 -20.85
N LYS A 296 -14.81 12.69 -21.54
CA LYS A 296 -16.14 12.89 -20.96
C LYS A 296 -16.37 11.94 -19.79
N ALA A 297 -17.08 12.41 -18.77
CA ALA A 297 -17.46 11.57 -17.63
C ALA A 297 -18.37 10.41 -18.06
N MET A 298 -18.01 9.18 -17.68
CA MET A 298 -18.83 7.96 -17.87
C MET A 298 -19.85 7.81 -16.74
N ARG A 299 -20.72 8.82 -16.59
CA ARG A 299 -21.80 8.81 -15.60
C ARG A 299 -23.10 9.31 -16.20
N ARG A 300 -24.21 8.70 -15.80
CA ARG A 300 -25.57 9.14 -16.15
C ARG A 300 -26.50 8.85 -14.98
N ASN A 301 -27.15 9.89 -14.47
CA ASN A 301 -28.02 9.81 -13.28
C ASN A 301 -27.30 9.13 -12.10
N LYS A 302 -27.80 7.97 -11.65
CA LYS A 302 -27.22 7.18 -10.56
C LYS A 302 -26.13 6.20 -11.05
N THR A 303 -26.02 5.98 -12.35
CA THR A 303 -25.05 5.04 -12.94
C THR A 303 -23.69 5.71 -13.10
N ARG A 304 -22.65 5.07 -12.58
CA ARG A 304 -21.26 5.49 -12.68
C ARG A 304 -20.41 4.30 -13.13
N ILE A 305 -19.62 4.48 -14.17
CA ILE A 305 -18.70 3.45 -14.62
C ILE A 305 -17.42 3.59 -13.81
N THR A 306 -17.04 2.49 -13.16
CA THR A 306 -15.85 2.38 -12.29
C THR A 306 -14.95 1.29 -12.83
N GLY A 307 -13.74 1.14 -12.29
CA GLY A 307 -12.84 0.06 -12.67
C GLY A 307 -13.48 -1.33 -12.58
N SER A 308 -14.28 -1.58 -11.52
CA SER A 308 -14.94 -2.88 -11.30
C SER A 308 -16.13 -3.14 -12.22
N SER A 309 -16.80 -2.11 -12.74
CA SER A 309 -17.97 -2.25 -13.61
C SER A 309 -17.68 -1.99 -15.09
N GLY A 310 -16.59 -1.28 -15.40
CA GLY A 310 -16.20 -0.91 -16.77
C GLY A 310 -15.08 -1.78 -17.33
N ALA A 311 -13.95 -1.85 -16.64
CA ALA A 311 -12.74 -2.51 -17.17
C ALA A 311 -12.63 -3.98 -16.73
N LEU A 312 -12.98 -4.29 -15.49
CA LEU A 312 -12.84 -5.63 -14.92
C LEU A 312 -13.59 -6.73 -15.70
N PRO A 313 -14.83 -6.54 -16.20
CA PRO A 313 -15.49 -7.59 -16.99
C PRO A 313 -14.75 -7.95 -18.27
N ALA A 314 -14.29 -6.95 -19.03
CA ALA A 314 -13.50 -7.18 -20.24
C ALA A 314 -12.15 -7.84 -19.93
N TRP A 315 -11.52 -7.45 -18.81
CA TRP A 315 -10.30 -8.11 -18.33
C TRP A 315 -10.54 -9.59 -18.03
N THR A 316 -11.64 -9.93 -17.35
CA THR A 316 -12.04 -11.30 -17.05
C THR A 316 -12.22 -12.14 -18.32
N GLU A 317 -12.84 -11.59 -19.37
CA GLU A 317 -13.03 -12.29 -20.65
C GLU A 317 -11.71 -12.58 -21.38
N ILE A 318 -10.76 -11.64 -21.34
CA ILE A 318 -9.41 -11.84 -21.89
C ILE A 318 -8.72 -12.98 -21.13
N VAL A 319 -8.78 -12.96 -19.80
CA VAL A 319 -8.17 -14.00 -18.96
C VAL A 319 -8.82 -15.36 -19.20
N ASN A 320 -10.15 -15.44 -19.27
CA ASN A 320 -10.85 -16.68 -19.61
C ASN A 320 -10.46 -17.22 -20.99
N SER A 321 -10.22 -16.33 -21.95
CA SER A 321 -9.70 -16.73 -23.26
C SER A 321 -8.28 -17.27 -23.16
N LEU A 322 -7.39 -16.60 -22.41
CA LEU A 322 -6.02 -17.08 -22.18
C LEU A 322 -5.99 -18.46 -21.51
N LEU A 323 -6.85 -18.71 -20.52
CA LEU A 323 -6.93 -20.00 -19.84
C LEU A 323 -7.25 -21.16 -20.80
N ARG A 324 -8.20 -20.93 -21.72
CA ARG A 324 -8.59 -21.91 -22.75
C ARG A 324 -7.48 -22.08 -23.79
N GLU A 325 -7.01 -20.99 -24.40
CA GLU A 325 -6.01 -21.03 -25.47
C GLU A 325 -4.66 -21.59 -25.01
N LYS A 326 -4.33 -21.44 -23.73
CA LYS A 326 -3.09 -21.96 -23.13
C LYS A 326 -3.28 -23.30 -22.43
N LEU A 327 -4.46 -23.91 -22.56
CA LEU A 327 -4.80 -25.25 -22.07
C LEU A 327 -4.40 -25.43 -20.59
N TYR A 328 -4.83 -24.50 -19.73
CA TYR A 328 -4.47 -24.54 -18.31
C TYR A 328 -5.02 -25.79 -17.62
N SER A 329 -6.24 -26.22 -17.96
CA SER A 329 -6.88 -27.42 -17.40
C SER A 329 -6.07 -28.69 -17.65
N GLU A 330 -5.47 -28.84 -18.83
CA GLU A 330 -4.67 -30.01 -19.22
C GLU A 330 -3.32 -30.08 -18.50
N LYS A 331 -2.88 -28.98 -17.89
CA LYS A 331 -1.59 -28.88 -17.19
C LYS A 331 -1.69 -29.13 -15.69
N LEU A 332 -2.91 -29.28 -15.17
CA LEU A 332 -3.17 -29.45 -13.74
C LEU A 332 -3.12 -30.94 -13.37
N ASP A 333 -2.59 -31.23 -12.19
CA ASP A 333 -2.68 -32.56 -11.59
C ASP A 333 -3.92 -32.62 -10.68
N PRO A 334 -4.99 -33.35 -11.08
CA PRO A 334 -6.25 -33.36 -10.36
C PRO A 334 -6.14 -34.01 -8.96
N VAL A 335 -5.18 -34.92 -8.74
CA VAL A 335 -5.09 -35.67 -7.48
C VAL A 335 -4.70 -34.74 -6.32
N ASP A 336 -3.71 -33.87 -6.55
CA ASP A 336 -3.18 -32.95 -5.54
C ASP A 336 -4.10 -31.75 -5.26
N LEU A 337 -4.97 -31.39 -6.20
CA LEU A 337 -5.82 -30.19 -6.13
C LEU A 337 -7.14 -30.41 -5.35
N SER A 338 -7.54 -31.67 -5.16
CA SER A 338 -8.81 -32.08 -4.52
C SER A 338 -8.98 -31.59 -3.07
N PHE A 339 -7.88 -31.35 -2.34
CA PHE A 339 -7.94 -31.00 -0.91
C PHE A 339 -7.94 -29.50 -0.60
N TYR A 340 -7.23 -28.69 -1.39
CA TYR A 340 -6.97 -27.28 -1.08
C TYR A 340 -7.30 -26.32 -2.23
N GLY A 341 -7.70 -26.86 -3.39
CA GLY A 341 -7.87 -26.09 -4.60
C GLY A 341 -6.56 -25.50 -5.12
N LEU A 342 -6.69 -24.52 -6.00
CA LEU A 342 -5.56 -23.91 -6.69
C LEU A 342 -4.99 -22.72 -5.89
N THR A 343 -3.70 -22.78 -5.58
CA THR A 343 -2.97 -21.77 -4.78
C THR A 343 -1.77 -21.23 -5.53
N LEU A 344 -1.30 -20.04 -5.14
CA LEU A 344 -0.05 -19.47 -5.64
C LEU A 344 1.11 -20.02 -4.81
N LEU A 345 2.08 -20.64 -5.49
CA LEU A 345 3.26 -21.19 -4.87
C LEU A 345 4.30 -20.08 -4.63
N HIS A 346 4.89 -20.11 -3.44
CA HIS A 346 5.87 -19.11 -3.00
C HIS A 346 7.16 -19.78 -2.54
N ASN A 347 8.27 -19.07 -2.72
CA ASN A 347 9.54 -19.48 -2.11
C ASN A 347 9.45 -19.32 -0.59
N GLU A 348 10.00 -20.27 0.16
CA GLU A 348 10.11 -20.18 1.62
C GLU A 348 11.23 -19.20 2.00
N LEU A 349 10.85 -17.99 2.42
CA LEU A 349 11.72 -16.90 2.83
C LEU A 349 11.58 -16.56 4.32
N GLY A 350 10.89 -17.41 5.09
CA GLY A 350 10.53 -17.14 6.48
C GLY A 350 9.29 -16.23 6.63
N GLN A 351 8.44 -16.19 5.60
CA GLN A 351 7.13 -15.55 5.69
C GLN A 351 6.24 -16.25 6.73
N ILE A 352 5.28 -15.51 7.25
CA ILE A 352 4.18 -16.03 8.04
C ILE A 352 2.86 -15.44 7.51
N ASN A 353 1.80 -16.23 7.54
CA ASN A 353 0.48 -15.76 7.17
C ASN A 353 -0.40 -15.58 8.43
N LEU A 354 -0.93 -14.37 8.61
CA LEU A 354 -1.67 -13.97 9.82
C LEU A 354 -3.09 -13.52 9.49
N ALA A 355 -4.05 -13.86 10.36
CA ALA A 355 -5.44 -13.45 10.22
C ALA A 355 -5.59 -11.94 10.32
N VAL A 356 -6.40 -11.37 9.42
CA VAL A 356 -6.75 -9.94 9.43
C VAL A 356 -8.26 -9.74 9.45
N ASP A 357 -8.67 -8.62 10.03
CA ASP A 357 -10.05 -8.16 9.96
C ASP A 357 -10.28 -7.42 8.64
N LYS A 358 -11.09 -8.04 7.76
CA LYS A 358 -11.47 -7.48 6.46
C LYS A 358 -12.33 -6.22 6.57
N GLU A 359 -13.07 -6.04 7.66
CA GLU A 359 -13.95 -4.89 7.88
C GLU A 359 -13.20 -3.71 8.53
N SER A 360 -12.05 -3.98 9.15
CA SER A 360 -11.19 -2.98 9.79
C SER A 360 -9.90 -2.69 8.98
N GLY A 361 -10.03 -2.62 7.65
CA GLY A 361 -8.93 -2.22 6.77
C GLY A 361 -7.73 -3.19 6.74
N GLY A 362 -7.94 -4.46 7.11
CA GLY A 362 -6.87 -5.46 7.13
C GLY A 362 -5.97 -5.40 8.36
N THR A 363 -6.42 -4.80 9.46
CA THR A 363 -5.69 -4.85 10.74
C THR A 363 -5.58 -6.29 11.24
N LEU A 364 -4.45 -6.63 11.86
CA LEU A 364 -4.25 -7.94 12.49
C LEU A 364 -5.30 -8.19 13.56
N VAL A 365 -5.84 -9.41 13.58
CA VAL A 365 -6.68 -9.88 14.69
C VAL A 365 -5.85 -9.88 15.98
N SER A 366 -6.46 -9.54 17.11
CA SER A 366 -5.82 -9.56 18.43
C SER A 366 -6.53 -10.57 19.33
N PRO A 367 -5.86 -11.64 19.81
CA PRO A 367 -4.45 -11.98 19.55
C PRO A 367 -4.18 -12.39 18.09
N ALA A 368 -2.95 -12.19 17.63
CA ALA A 368 -2.56 -12.58 16.27
C ALA A 368 -2.60 -14.10 16.11
N MET A 369 -3.23 -14.55 15.03
CA MET A 369 -3.48 -15.96 14.73
C MET A 369 -2.88 -16.31 13.37
N LYS A 370 -2.18 -17.45 13.28
CA LYS A 370 -1.69 -17.97 12.00
C LYS A 370 -2.86 -18.52 11.17
N VAL A 371 -2.80 -18.28 9.88
CA VAL A 371 -3.73 -18.85 8.88
C VAL A 371 -2.91 -19.71 7.94
N ASP A 372 -3.43 -20.88 7.58
CA ASP A 372 -2.81 -21.72 6.56
C ASP A 372 -2.71 -20.92 5.24
N GLU A 373 -1.53 -20.89 4.63
CA GLU A 373 -1.28 -20.20 3.35
C GLU A 373 -2.17 -20.74 2.22
N LYS A 374 -2.61 -22.01 2.33
CA LYS A 374 -3.54 -22.62 1.37
C LYS A 374 -4.99 -22.18 1.58
N ASN A 375 -5.33 -21.62 2.75
CA ASN A 375 -6.70 -21.17 3.03
C ASN A 375 -6.95 -19.77 2.46
N ARG A 376 -7.34 -19.72 1.19
CA ARG A 376 -7.68 -18.49 0.47
C ARG A 376 -9.05 -17.89 0.82
N SER A 377 -9.87 -18.63 1.57
CA SER A 377 -11.22 -18.16 1.97
C SER A 377 -11.21 -17.24 3.18
N GLN A 378 -10.17 -17.36 4.02
CA GLN A 378 -9.98 -16.55 5.22
C GLN A 378 -9.10 -15.34 4.91
N ALA A 379 -9.58 -14.15 5.27
CA ALA A 379 -8.80 -12.93 5.11
C ALA A 379 -7.53 -13.00 5.97
N SER A 380 -6.38 -12.89 5.32
CA SER A 380 -5.07 -13.00 5.94
C SER A 380 -4.07 -12.07 5.28
N ILE A 381 -2.89 -11.90 5.89
CA ILE A 381 -1.78 -11.16 5.31
C ILE A 381 -0.49 -11.96 5.46
N MET A 382 0.17 -12.21 4.34
CA MET A 382 1.50 -12.77 4.30
C MET A 382 2.52 -11.67 4.63
N THR A 383 3.32 -11.88 5.68
CA THR A 383 4.20 -10.87 6.25
C THR A 383 5.44 -11.50 6.90
N PHE A 384 6.33 -10.68 7.46
CA PHE A 384 7.59 -11.10 8.08
C PHE A 384 7.71 -10.50 9.47
N GLY A 385 8.14 -11.30 10.44
CA GLY A 385 8.31 -10.83 11.82
C GLY A 385 8.28 -11.96 12.84
N GLN A 386 8.15 -11.58 14.10
CA GLN A 386 8.12 -12.50 15.23
C GLN A 386 6.74 -12.50 15.88
N LEU A 387 6.12 -13.69 15.93
CA LEU A 387 4.91 -13.94 16.70
C LEU A 387 5.30 -14.49 18.08
N TYR A 388 4.87 -13.83 19.15
CA TYR A 388 5.10 -14.28 20.52
C TYR A 388 3.95 -15.14 21.02
N GLU A 389 4.20 -16.00 22.01
CA GLU A 389 3.19 -16.85 22.66
C GLU A 389 2.02 -16.05 23.25
N THR A 390 2.25 -14.80 23.61
CA THR A 390 1.23 -13.86 24.10
C THR A 390 0.23 -13.44 23.03
N GLY A 391 0.41 -13.84 21.77
CA GLY A 391 -0.38 -13.39 20.63
C GLY A 391 0.03 -11.99 20.12
N ARG A 392 1.09 -11.41 20.68
CA ARG A 392 1.70 -10.18 20.16
C ARG A 392 2.51 -10.48 18.91
N PHE A 393 2.35 -9.66 17.88
CA PHE A 393 3.18 -9.72 16.68
C PHE A 393 4.12 -8.50 16.60
N LYS A 394 5.40 -8.74 16.32
CA LYS A 394 6.39 -7.71 16.02
C LYS A 394 6.78 -7.81 14.55
N LEU A 395 6.30 -6.86 13.76
CA LEU A 395 6.61 -6.73 12.33
C LEU A 395 8.11 -6.49 12.12
N GLN A 396 8.71 -7.27 11.22
CA GLN A 396 10.05 -7.00 10.71
C GLN A 396 9.96 -5.90 9.65
N ARG A 397 10.55 -4.74 9.95
CA ARG A 397 10.67 -3.65 8.97
C ARG A 397 11.90 -3.91 8.13
N SER A 398 11.72 -4.12 6.83
CA SER A 398 12.80 -4.15 5.85
C SER A 398 12.55 -3.08 4.80
N PHE A 399 13.58 -2.34 4.44
CA PHE A 399 13.58 -1.44 3.30
C PHE A 399 14.80 -1.76 2.47
N LYS A 400 14.56 -2.22 1.24
CA LYS A 400 15.61 -2.40 0.23
C LYS A 400 15.27 -1.45 -0.93
N PRO A 401 16.06 -0.41 -1.18
CA PRO A 401 15.78 0.50 -2.27
C PRO A 401 15.96 -0.22 -3.61
N PHE A 402 15.32 0.28 -4.67
CA PHE A 402 15.40 -0.33 -6.00
C PHE A 402 16.81 -0.30 -6.61
N TRP A 403 17.70 0.57 -6.11
CA TRP A 403 19.12 0.60 -6.48
C TRP A 403 20.00 -0.27 -5.58
N GLY A 404 19.44 -0.91 -4.54
CA GLY A 404 20.17 -1.72 -3.56
C GLY A 404 20.69 -3.02 -4.15
N GLY A 405 21.84 -2.95 -4.81
CA GLY A 405 22.47 -4.02 -5.59
C GLY A 405 23.38 -3.49 -6.70
N LEU A 406 23.25 -2.22 -7.08
CA LEU A 406 24.31 -1.49 -7.78
C LEU A 406 25.36 -1.12 -6.73
N GLU A 407 26.62 -1.45 -7.01
CA GLU A 407 27.77 -0.97 -6.25
C GLU A 407 27.63 0.53 -5.98
N ALA A 408 28.12 0.95 -4.82
CA ALA A 408 28.12 2.31 -4.29
C ALA A 408 27.97 3.39 -5.37
N PHE A 409 27.05 4.34 -5.16
CA PHE A 409 27.14 5.64 -5.80
C PHE A 409 28.60 6.11 -5.66
N GLY A 410 29.36 6.02 -6.75
CA GLY A 410 30.68 6.60 -6.83
C GLY A 410 30.51 8.10 -6.63
N GLU A 411 31.42 8.71 -5.89
CA GLU A 411 31.44 10.15 -5.59
C GLU A 411 31.53 11.06 -6.85
N GLU A 412 31.43 10.51 -8.07
CA GLU A 412 31.68 11.24 -9.32
C GLU A 412 30.44 11.90 -9.96
N ASP A 413 29.21 11.52 -9.58
CA ASP A 413 27.99 12.08 -10.21
C ASP A 413 27.32 13.23 -9.43
N ILE A 414 28.05 13.85 -8.48
CA ILE A 414 27.63 15.10 -7.85
C ILE A 414 28.63 16.20 -8.25
N ASN A 415 28.45 16.75 -9.45
CA ASN A 415 28.99 18.06 -9.83
C ASN A 415 27.95 18.87 -10.59
#